data_AF-A0A9P8LDW6-F1
#
_entry.id   AF-A0A9P8LDW6-F1
#
_cell.length_a   1.000
_cell.length_b   1.000
_cell.length_c   1.000
_cell.angle_alpha   90.00
_cell.angle_beta   90.00
_cell.angle_gamma   90.00
#
_symmetry.space_group_name_H-M   'P 1'
#
loop_
_entity.id
_entity.type
_entity.pdbx_description
1 polymer ?
#
loop_
_entity_poly.entity_id
_entity_poly.type
_entity_poly.pdbx_seq_one_letter_code
_entity_poly.pdbx_strand_id
1 'polypeptide(L)'
;MLRNRTPPEELITLLEHFIAERENMEYKGLSEQVLGYDELKIFETKWPKLHTMLCRALEFRQFDVGDWRLDEDSDGDDSWAKSDPFTLSYSSIRIYGKFEEMLCPELGHTANCDCSRLQSHYGTCLFRCGHAKLHDRPFKCTAPTCTFATIGFQSQTQLQKHWARCHHDATPNVNQPIDDPDDNEVQPLLFDLVTMGKVDEVKCLLPRFGELTPEAKRDLVKLAAFTGPLAMVKLLAEVTFYPEFKGREVLAESMKGENMEVMNWATPKCEDFDLHIVHRAAMDSSADVFEHWKKHFSGGTKCCALSVISSIKNPAHEMRLSALWKERASSGELSLVDLGGALVAVALTSCSVALAKTLLECGADINFKFNRVALTPLHIAAAKSTAAAAKLMRFLLLSGADPNVSSTIGRRGRSPSMERGARNISKWLGMTWDQLVRWAEEQRRNGPGNDASF
;
A
#
# COMPACT_ATOMS: atom_id res chain seq x y z
N MET A 1 -5.71 26.93 -25.14
CA MET A 1 -6.15 27.25 -26.52
C MET A 1 -7.68 27.22 -26.67
N LEU A 2 -8.43 27.95 -25.82
CA LEU A 2 -9.91 28.02 -25.89
C LEU A 2 -10.46 29.42 -26.17
N ARG A 3 -9.60 30.46 -26.16
CA ARG A 3 -10.02 31.87 -26.09
C ARG A 3 -10.89 32.36 -27.27
N ASN A 4 -10.93 31.66 -28.41
CA ASN A 4 -11.60 32.14 -29.63
C ASN A 4 -12.51 31.12 -30.34
N ARG A 5 -12.86 29.97 -29.72
CA ARG A 5 -13.78 29.01 -30.35
C ARG A 5 -15.18 29.15 -29.75
N THR A 6 -16.19 29.30 -30.61
CA THR A 6 -17.58 29.19 -30.18
C THR A 6 -17.85 27.78 -29.67
N PRO A 7 -18.44 27.62 -28.47
CA PRO A 7 -18.82 26.31 -27.95
C PRO A 7 -19.82 25.62 -28.91
N PRO A 8 -19.74 24.28 -29.08
CA PRO A 8 -20.75 23.53 -29.83
C PRO A 8 -22.16 23.76 -29.25
N GLU A 9 -23.18 23.86 -30.09
CA GLU A 9 -24.58 24.09 -29.64
C GLU A 9 -25.11 22.95 -28.76
N GLU A 10 -24.68 21.71 -29.02
CA GLU A 10 -25.00 20.56 -28.18
C GLU A 10 -24.47 20.72 -26.74
N LEU A 11 -23.25 21.25 -26.59
CA LEU A 11 -22.66 21.49 -25.26
C LEU A 11 -23.45 22.57 -24.50
N ILE A 12 -23.85 23.63 -25.18
CA ILE A 12 -24.68 24.69 -24.58
C ILE A 12 -26.01 24.11 -24.09
N THR A 13 -26.68 23.32 -24.93
CA THR A 13 -27.96 22.69 -24.60
C THR A 13 -27.84 21.80 -23.35
N LEU A 14 -26.75 21.01 -23.26
CA LEU A 14 -26.47 20.18 -22.09
C LEU A 14 -26.20 21.00 -20.82
N LEU A 15 -25.45 22.10 -20.94
CA LEU A 15 -25.15 22.97 -19.80
C LEU A 15 -26.38 23.72 -19.30
N GLU A 16 -27.23 24.19 -20.21
CA GLU A 16 -28.50 24.83 -19.86
C GLU A 16 -29.44 23.84 -19.15
N HIS A 17 -29.54 22.61 -19.65
CA HIS A 17 -30.30 21.55 -19.01
C HIS A 17 -29.74 21.22 -17.61
N PHE A 18 -28.42 21.08 -17.49
CA PHE A 18 -27.77 20.84 -16.20
C PHE A 18 -28.06 21.95 -15.18
N ILE A 19 -27.97 23.22 -15.60
CA ILE A 19 -28.30 24.35 -14.73
C ILE A 19 -29.77 24.29 -14.33
N ALA A 20 -30.68 24.06 -15.28
CA ALA A 20 -32.11 24.00 -15.00
C ALA A 20 -32.47 22.91 -13.97
N GLU A 21 -31.80 21.76 -14.02
CA GLU A 21 -32.07 20.65 -13.10
C GLU A 21 -31.35 20.75 -11.75
N ARG A 22 -30.17 21.41 -11.72
CA ARG A 22 -29.24 21.31 -10.59
C ARG A 22 -28.94 22.63 -9.91
N GLU A 23 -29.45 23.77 -10.38
CA GLU A 23 -29.29 25.08 -9.72
C GLU A 23 -29.75 25.03 -8.25
N ASN A 24 -28.90 25.53 -7.35
CA ASN A 24 -29.22 25.63 -5.94
C ASN A 24 -30.01 26.92 -5.66
N MET A 25 -31.31 26.78 -5.38
CA MET A 25 -32.19 27.92 -5.11
C MET A 25 -31.92 28.60 -3.76
N GLU A 26 -31.18 27.93 -2.86
CA GLU A 26 -30.78 28.45 -1.56
C GLU A 26 -29.34 29.01 -1.59
N TYR A 27 -28.79 29.25 -2.78
CA TYR A 27 -27.42 29.70 -2.93
C TYR A 27 -27.16 31.03 -2.20
N LYS A 28 -26.28 31.00 -1.20
CA LYS A 28 -25.70 32.15 -0.51
C LYS A 28 -24.28 32.33 -1.04
N GLY A 29 -24.09 33.26 -1.96
CA GLY A 29 -22.78 33.50 -2.58
C GLY A 29 -21.70 33.88 -1.57
N LEU A 30 -20.46 33.49 -1.85
CA LEU A 30 -19.27 33.84 -1.05
C LEU A 30 -18.89 35.34 -1.21
N SER A 31 -19.41 36.00 -2.23
CA SER A 31 -19.22 37.41 -2.58
C SER A 31 -20.48 37.94 -3.28
N GLU A 32 -20.82 39.21 -3.08
CA GLU A 32 -21.90 39.89 -3.82
C GLU A 32 -21.53 40.12 -5.30
N GLN A 33 -20.24 40.14 -5.63
CA GLN A 33 -19.73 40.33 -6.99
C GLN A 33 -19.19 39.02 -7.56
N VAL A 34 -19.61 38.68 -8.79
CA VAL A 34 -19.11 37.54 -9.55
C VAL A 34 -17.74 37.89 -10.12
N LEU A 35 -16.72 37.09 -9.79
CA LEU A 35 -15.38 37.23 -10.33
C LEU A 35 -15.40 36.91 -11.84
N GLY A 36 -14.86 37.85 -12.62
CA GLY A 36 -14.70 37.67 -14.06
C GLY A 36 -13.55 36.72 -14.37
N TYR A 37 -13.84 35.61 -15.05
CA TYR A 37 -12.82 34.68 -15.54
C TYR A 37 -12.61 34.88 -17.04
N ASP A 38 -11.37 35.20 -17.44
CA ASP A 38 -11.02 35.43 -18.85
C ASP A 38 -11.35 34.24 -19.75
N GLU A 39 -11.29 33.02 -19.22
CA GLU A 39 -11.63 31.80 -19.95
C GLU A 39 -13.14 31.63 -20.20
N LEU A 40 -14.00 32.33 -19.44
CA LEU A 40 -15.46 32.24 -19.55
C LEU A 40 -16.10 33.43 -20.26
N LYS A 41 -15.34 34.46 -20.63
CA LYS A 41 -15.83 35.64 -21.38
C LYS A 41 -16.62 35.31 -22.64
N ILE A 42 -16.35 34.17 -23.27
CA ILE A 42 -17.09 33.69 -24.45
C ILE A 42 -18.59 33.48 -24.19
N PHE A 43 -18.98 33.23 -22.93
CA PHE A 43 -20.37 33.03 -22.52
C PHE A 43 -21.05 34.34 -22.10
N GLU A 44 -20.28 35.38 -21.76
CA GLU A 44 -20.78 36.63 -21.17
C GLU A 44 -21.82 37.32 -22.07
N THR A 45 -21.55 37.42 -23.37
CA THR A 45 -22.42 38.13 -24.32
C THR A 45 -23.63 37.32 -24.75
N LYS A 46 -23.46 36.03 -25.06
CA LYS A 46 -24.50 35.19 -25.68
C LYS A 46 -25.30 34.36 -24.68
N TRP A 47 -24.72 34.01 -23.52
CA TRP A 47 -25.36 33.17 -22.50
C TRP A 47 -25.05 33.67 -21.08
N PRO A 48 -25.60 34.83 -20.67
CA PRO A 48 -25.22 35.49 -19.42
C PRO A 48 -25.54 34.64 -18.17
N LYS A 49 -26.66 33.92 -18.15
CA LYS A 49 -27.00 33.01 -17.03
C LYS A 49 -25.99 31.88 -16.89
N LEU A 50 -25.62 31.26 -18.02
CA LEU A 50 -24.61 30.21 -18.07
C LEU A 50 -23.26 30.72 -17.60
N HIS A 51 -22.85 31.90 -18.07
CA HIS A 51 -21.63 32.57 -17.61
C HIS A 51 -21.61 32.74 -16.09
N THR A 52 -22.66 33.34 -15.52
CA THR A 52 -22.76 33.57 -14.07
C THR A 52 -22.69 32.26 -13.27
N MET A 53 -23.41 31.22 -13.70
CA MET A 53 -23.40 29.92 -13.01
C MET A 53 -22.04 29.24 -13.08
N LEU A 54 -21.36 29.29 -14.23
CA LEU A 54 -20.02 28.72 -14.39
C LEU A 54 -18.98 29.48 -13.56
N CYS A 55 -19.05 30.81 -13.50
CA CYS A 55 -18.17 31.61 -12.65
C CYS A 55 -18.37 31.25 -11.16
N ARG A 56 -19.63 31.21 -10.68
CA ARG A 56 -19.94 30.81 -9.30
C ARG A 56 -19.47 29.39 -8.99
N ALA A 57 -19.58 28.47 -9.95
CA ALA A 57 -19.12 27.10 -9.78
C ALA A 57 -17.59 27.01 -9.68
N LEU A 58 -16.88 27.85 -10.44
CA LEU A 58 -15.43 27.97 -10.32
C LEU A 58 -15.02 28.60 -9.00
N GLU A 59 -15.71 29.66 -8.56
CA GLU A 59 -15.50 30.29 -7.25
C GLU A 59 -15.66 29.27 -6.12
N PHE A 60 -16.77 28.52 -6.13
CA PHE A 60 -17.03 27.48 -5.14
C PHE A 60 -15.94 26.39 -5.15
N ARG A 61 -15.53 25.92 -6.33
CA ARG A 61 -14.43 24.92 -6.45
C ARG A 61 -13.05 25.47 -6.09
N GLN A 62 -12.82 26.77 -6.22
CA GLN A 62 -11.58 27.41 -5.76
C GLN A 62 -11.58 27.59 -4.25
N PHE A 63 -12.77 27.73 -3.66
CA PHE A 63 -12.98 27.74 -2.22
C PHE A 63 -12.98 26.34 -1.61
N ASP A 64 -13.04 25.27 -2.40
CA ASP A 64 -12.93 23.87 -1.94
C ASP A 64 -11.58 23.63 -1.24
N VAL A 65 -11.58 23.87 0.07
CA VAL A 65 -10.45 23.65 0.99
C VAL A 65 -10.27 22.18 1.36
N GLY A 66 -11.15 21.31 0.86
CA GLY A 66 -11.07 19.87 1.09
C GLY A 66 -11.52 19.40 2.47
N ASP A 67 -12.16 20.27 3.26
CA ASP A 67 -12.62 20.06 4.64
C ASP A 67 -14.13 20.31 4.75
N TRP A 68 -14.91 19.67 3.87
CA TRP A 68 -16.37 19.75 3.90
C TRP A 68 -16.92 18.70 4.85
N ARG A 69 -17.40 19.14 6.00
CA ARG A 69 -18.11 18.32 6.97
C ARG A 69 -19.43 17.85 6.36
N LEU A 70 -19.52 16.56 6.05
CA LEU A 70 -20.72 15.93 5.52
C LEU A 70 -21.65 15.43 6.64
N ASP A 71 -21.16 15.46 7.87
CA ASP A 71 -21.76 15.00 9.13
C ASP A 71 -22.55 16.08 9.89
N GLU A 72 -22.33 17.36 9.57
CA GLU A 72 -23.00 18.49 10.23
C GLU A 72 -24.36 18.82 9.59
N ASP A 73 -25.37 17.99 9.90
CA ASP A 73 -26.78 18.29 9.59
C ASP A 73 -27.60 18.73 10.83
N SER A 74 -27.04 18.81 12.06
CA SER A 74 -27.89 19.00 13.25
C SER A 74 -28.09 20.42 13.78
N ASP A 75 -27.20 21.38 13.52
CA ASP A 75 -27.23 22.65 14.26
C ASP A 75 -27.42 23.87 13.35
N GLY A 76 -28.59 23.93 12.70
CA GLY A 76 -29.41 25.15 12.52
C GLY A 76 -28.85 26.41 11.83
N ASP A 77 -27.57 26.51 11.49
CA ASP A 77 -26.97 27.75 10.99
C ASP A 77 -25.95 27.47 9.89
N ASP A 78 -26.22 28.01 8.68
CA ASP A 78 -25.31 28.12 7.54
C ASP A 78 -24.47 26.89 7.13
N SER A 79 -25.13 25.83 6.65
CA SER A 79 -24.43 24.74 5.93
C SER A 79 -23.66 25.30 4.73
N TRP A 80 -22.38 24.98 4.62
CA TRP A 80 -21.52 25.31 3.47
C TRP A 80 -22.08 24.86 2.12
N ALA A 81 -22.99 23.89 2.10
CA ALA A 81 -23.72 23.46 0.91
C ALA A 81 -24.56 24.59 0.28
N LYS A 82 -24.95 25.61 1.06
CA LYS A 82 -25.59 26.83 0.54
C LYS A 82 -24.61 27.68 -0.29
N SER A 83 -23.31 27.49 -0.13
CA SER A 83 -22.28 28.13 -0.96
C SER A 83 -22.01 27.39 -2.27
N ASP A 84 -22.56 26.17 -2.46
CA ASP A 84 -22.53 25.47 -3.75
C ASP A 84 -23.63 26.05 -4.65
N PRO A 85 -23.30 26.62 -5.84
CA PRO A 85 -24.31 27.08 -6.78
C PRO A 85 -25.16 25.94 -7.37
N PHE A 86 -24.78 24.69 -7.15
CA PHE A 86 -25.53 23.50 -7.56
C PHE A 86 -25.92 22.61 -6.38
N THR A 87 -26.90 21.73 -6.61
CA THR A 87 -27.39 20.75 -5.63
C THR A 87 -26.46 19.55 -5.44
N LEU A 88 -25.23 19.61 -5.96
CA LEU A 88 -24.25 18.52 -5.90
C LEU A 88 -23.81 18.27 -4.46
N SER A 89 -23.43 19.31 -3.73
CA SER A 89 -23.04 19.19 -2.32
C SER A 89 -24.17 18.65 -1.44
N TYR A 90 -25.40 19.15 -1.62
CA TYR A 90 -26.58 18.60 -0.95
C TYR A 90 -26.83 17.12 -1.28
N SER A 91 -26.61 16.72 -2.53
CA SER A 91 -26.75 15.31 -2.92
C SER A 91 -25.71 14.44 -2.23
N SER A 92 -24.46 14.92 -2.12
CA SER A 92 -23.38 14.23 -1.40
C SER A 92 -23.67 14.08 0.09
N ILE A 93 -24.11 15.15 0.76
CA ILE A 93 -24.51 15.12 2.18
C ILE A 93 -25.64 14.10 2.40
N ARG A 94 -26.66 14.13 1.55
CA ARG A 94 -27.82 13.23 1.69
C ARG A 94 -27.45 11.76 1.45
N ILE A 95 -26.54 11.50 0.51
CA ILE A 95 -25.98 10.16 0.28
C ILE A 95 -25.15 9.74 1.50
N TYR A 96 -24.33 10.63 2.04
CA TYR A 96 -23.52 10.39 3.23
C TYR A 96 -24.40 10.03 4.44
N GLY A 97 -25.41 10.83 4.76
CA GLY A 97 -26.35 10.53 5.85
C GLY A 97 -27.03 9.17 5.69
N LYS A 98 -27.39 8.78 4.46
CA LYS A 98 -27.93 7.44 4.18
C LYS A 98 -26.92 6.32 4.41
N PHE A 99 -25.64 6.54 4.11
CA PHE A 99 -24.59 5.58 4.43
C PHE A 99 -24.36 5.46 5.93
N GLU A 100 -24.31 6.58 6.66
CA GLU A 100 -24.19 6.59 8.12
C GLU A 100 -25.37 5.86 8.79
N GLU A 101 -26.61 6.07 8.33
CA GLU A 101 -27.79 5.32 8.81
C GLU A 101 -27.65 3.79 8.61
N MET A 102 -26.91 3.35 7.59
CA MET A 102 -26.66 1.92 7.32
C MET A 102 -25.50 1.35 8.13
N LEU A 103 -24.67 2.20 8.73
CA LEU A 103 -23.56 1.77 9.59
C LEU A 103 -24.06 1.47 11.00
N CYS A 104 -23.50 0.43 11.61
CA CYS A 104 -23.78 0.14 13.01
C CYS A 104 -23.01 1.14 13.91
N PRO A 105 -23.60 1.64 14.99
CA PRO A 105 -22.90 2.52 15.94
C PRO A 105 -21.66 1.81 16.52
N GLU A 106 -20.60 2.59 16.74
CA GLU A 106 -19.17 2.20 16.80
C GLU A 106 -18.74 1.12 17.83
N LEU A 107 -19.66 0.46 18.55
CA LEU A 107 -19.33 -0.53 19.59
C LEU A 107 -20.03 -1.89 19.42
N GLY A 108 -20.79 -2.12 18.34
CA GLY A 108 -21.33 -3.45 18.04
C GLY A 108 -22.10 -3.55 16.73
N HIS A 109 -21.88 -4.64 15.98
CA HIS A 109 -22.62 -4.95 14.76
C HIS A 109 -23.93 -5.67 15.06
N THR A 110 -25.02 -5.22 14.44
CA THR A 110 -26.30 -5.94 14.44
C THR A 110 -26.21 -7.20 13.56
N ALA A 111 -27.02 -8.23 13.85
CA ALA A 111 -27.11 -9.41 13.01
C ALA A 111 -27.60 -9.00 11.60
N ASN A 112 -26.89 -9.44 10.56
CA ASN A 112 -27.10 -9.08 9.14
C ASN A 112 -26.83 -7.61 8.77
N CYS A 113 -25.90 -6.93 9.44
CA CYS A 113 -25.47 -5.60 9.00
C CYS A 113 -24.71 -5.62 7.66
N ASP A 114 -24.83 -4.55 6.87
CA ASP A 114 -24.11 -4.39 5.59
C ASP A 114 -22.72 -3.74 5.77
N CYS A 115 -22.25 -3.51 7.00
CA CYS A 115 -20.99 -2.80 7.28
C CYS A 115 -19.78 -3.42 6.56
N SER A 116 -19.64 -4.76 6.56
CA SER A 116 -18.54 -5.42 5.87
C SER A 116 -18.65 -5.32 4.34
N ARG A 117 -19.86 -5.29 3.78
CA ARG A 117 -20.08 -5.12 2.34
C ARG A 117 -19.76 -3.68 1.92
N LEU A 118 -20.22 -2.70 2.69
CA LEU A 118 -19.91 -1.28 2.46
C LEU A 118 -18.40 -1.01 2.56
N GLN A 119 -17.73 -1.54 3.60
CA GLN A 119 -16.28 -1.41 3.74
C GLN A 119 -15.50 -2.13 2.62
N SER A 120 -16.00 -3.27 2.14
CA SER A 120 -15.36 -3.99 1.03
C SER A 120 -15.46 -3.25 -0.30
N HIS A 121 -16.56 -2.53 -0.54
CA HIS A 121 -16.77 -1.81 -1.80
C HIS A 121 -16.17 -0.40 -1.79
N TYR A 122 -16.12 0.26 -0.64
CA TYR A 122 -15.76 1.68 -0.53
C TYR A 122 -14.60 1.97 0.44
N GLY A 123 -14.06 0.96 1.13
CA GLY A 123 -12.93 1.11 2.06
C GLY A 123 -13.34 1.38 3.52
N THR A 124 -12.35 1.43 4.40
CA THR A 124 -12.55 1.63 5.86
C THR A 124 -12.81 3.09 6.26
N CYS A 125 -12.60 4.03 5.34
CA CYS A 125 -12.81 5.46 5.53
C CYS A 125 -13.69 5.96 4.38
N LEU A 126 -15.00 5.83 4.54
CA LEU A 126 -15.95 6.06 3.46
C LEU A 126 -15.91 7.50 2.92
N PHE A 127 -15.50 8.52 3.71
CA PHE A 127 -14.96 9.81 3.24
C PHE A 127 -13.95 10.41 4.27
N ARG A 128 -13.29 11.53 3.90
CA ARG A 128 -12.03 12.09 4.44
C ARG A 128 -11.84 12.05 5.98
N CYS A 129 -10.63 11.70 6.38
CA CYS A 129 -10.14 11.52 7.77
C CYS A 129 -10.15 12.81 8.63
N GLY A 130 -10.56 12.69 9.90
CA GLY A 130 -10.60 13.74 10.93
C GLY A 130 -9.25 14.22 11.51
N HIS A 131 -8.16 14.18 10.74
CA HIS A 131 -6.84 14.74 11.13
C HIS A 131 -6.51 16.08 10.46
N ALA A 132 -7.50 16.95 10.29
CA ALA A 132 -7.33 18.27 9.69
C ALA A 132 -6.48 19.27 10.53
N LYS A 133 -6.17 18.98 11.80
CA LYS A 133 -5.39 19.86 12.69
C LYS A 133 -3.89 20.01 12.33
N LEU A 134 -3.42 19.42 11.24
CA LEU A 134 -2.04 19.54 10.73
C LEU A 134 -1.91 20.40 9.46
N HIS A 135 -2.96 21.12 9.06
CA HIS A 135 -2.90 22.04 7.91
C HIS A 135 -2.39 23.44 8.30
N ASP A 136 -1.09 23.58 8.60
CA ASP A 136 -0.42 24.84 8.29
C ASP A 136 -0.19 24.91 6.77
N ARG A 137 -0.58 26.03 6.13
CA ARG A 137 -0.35 26.31 4.70
C ARG A 137 0.79 27.32 4.58
N PRO A 138 2.06 26.90 4.69
CA PRO A 138 3.19 27.82 4.85
C PRO A 138 3.48 28.63 3.58
N PHE A 139 3.11 28.14 2.40
CA PHE A 139 3.49 28.75 1.12
C PHE A 139 2.52 29.86 0.72
N LYS A 140 2.81 31.12 1.04
CA LYS A 140 1.92 32.27 0.77
C LYS A 140 2.29 33.02 -0.52
N CYS A 141 1.30 33.55 -1.22
CA CYS A 141 1.53 34.40 -2.38
C CYS A 141 2.09 35.76 -1.92
N THR A 142 3.15 36.24 -2.57
CA THR A 142 3.81 37.50 -2.19
C THR A 142 3.14 38.74 -2.80
N ALA A 143 2.16 38.57 -3.70
CA ALA A 143 1.44 39.68 -4.30
C ALA A 143 0.47 40.33 -3.27
N PRO A 144 0.60 41.64 -2.94
CA PRO A 144 -0.12 42.27 -1.82
C PRO A 144 -1.65 42.29 -1.95
N THR A 145 -2.17 42.22 -3.18
CA THR A 145 -3.60 42.21 -3.49
C THR A 145 -4.13 40.81 -3.81
N CYS A 146 -3.28 39.78 -3.71
CA CYS A 146 -3.66 38.40 -3.97
C CYS A 146 -4.27 37.77 -2.73
N THR A 147 -5.45 37.15 -2.89
CA THR A 147 -6.16 36.43 -1.83
C THR A 147 -5.34 35.29 -1.23
N PHE A 148 -4.37 34.74 -1.97
CA PHE A 148 -3.48 33.68 -1.49
C PHE A 148 -2.29 34.18 -0.67
N ALA A 149 -2.17 35.50 -0.45
CA ALA A 149 -1.18 36.08 0.47
C ALA A 149 -1.52 35.79 1.95
N THR A 150 -2.80 35.66 2.28
CA THR A 150 -3.29 35.29 3.61
C THR A 150 -3.58 33.78 3.72
N ILE A 151 -4.12 33.18 2.66
CA ILE A 151 -4.59 31.77 2.66
C ILE A 151 -3.46 30.75 2.51
N GLY A 152 -2.47 31.01 1.64
CA GLY A 152 -1.36 30.10 1.35
C GLY A 152 -1.74 28.79 0.63
N PHE A 153 -0.72 28.01 0.28
CA PHE A 153 -0.77 26.75 -0.45
C PHE A 153 -0.18 25.61 0.37
N GLN A 154 -0.54 24.37 0.00
CA GLN A 154 -0.05 23.16 0.65
C GLN A 154 1.33 22.72 0.11
N SER A 155 1.74 23.23 -1.06
CA SER A 155 3.05 22.94 -1.65
C SER A 155 3.54 24.07 -2.55
N GLN A 156 4.87 24.18 -2.70
CA GLN A 156 5.52 25.18 -3.56
C GLN A 156 5.09 25.05 -5.04
N THR A 157 4.77 23.83 -5.50
CA THR A 157 4.29 23.59 -6.88
C THR A 157 2.91 24.23 -7.12
N GLN A 158 2.03 24.24 -6.11
CA GLN A 158 0.72 24.89 -6.23
C GLN A 158 0.88 26.41 -6.30
N LEU A 159 1.77 26.98 -5.48
CA LEU A 159 2.13 28.40 -5.55
C LEU A 159 2.71 28.78 -6.92
N GLN A 160 3.62 27.98 -7.46
CA GLN A 160 4.23 28.21 -8.79
C GLN A 160 3.20 28.15 -9.92
N LYS A 161 2.27 27.17 -9.88
CA LYS A 161 1.18 27.07 -10.86
C LYS A 161 0.20 28.24 -10.74
N HIS A 162 -0.13 28.65 -9.52
CA HIS A 162 -0.93 29.84 -9.26
C HIS A 162 -0.24 31.10 -9.81
N TRP A 163 1.05 31.28 -9.55
CA TRP A 163 1.81 32.44 -10.02
C TRP A 163 1.85 32.50 -11.54
N ALA A 164 2.21 31.39 -12.19
CA ALA A 164 2.24 31.30 -13.64
C ALA A 164 0.88 31.57 -14.30
N ARG A 165 -0.23 31.29 -13.60
CA ARG A 165 -1.59 31.43 -14.13
C ARG A 165 -2.23 32.78 -13.82
N CYS A 166 -1.98 33.34 -12.65
CA CYS A 166 -2.66 34.54 -12.13
C CYS A 166 -1.79 35.81 -12.18
N HIS A 167 -0.47 35.68 -12.24
CA HIS A 167 0.49 36.79 -12.28
C HIS A 167 1.33 36.68 -13.55
N HIS A 168 0.67 36.89 -14.70
CA HIS A 168 1.19 36.60 -16.04
C HIS A 168 2.32 37.53 -16.52
N ASP A 169 2.69 38.57 -15.76
CA ASP A 169 3.63 39.64 -16.19
C ASP A 169 4.81 39.89 -15.25
N ALA A 170 5.14 38.95 -14.37
CA ALA A 170 6.44 38.91 -13.73
C ALA A 170 7.07 37.57 -14.07
N THR A 171 7.91 37.56 -15.11
CA THR A 171 8.90 36.51 -15.29
C THR A 171 9.58 36.30 -13.93
N PRO A 172 9.54 35.09 -13.34
CA PRO A 172 10.48 34.78 -12.28
C PRO A 172 11.85 35.05 -12.90
N ASN A 173 12.67 35.83 -12.23
CA ASN A 173 14.08 35.90 -12.52
C ASN A 173 14.64 34.47 -12.32
N VAL A 174 14.61 33.67 -13.39
CA VAL A 174 15.27 32.37 -13.49
C VAL A 174 16.75 32.69 -13.63
N ASN A 175 17.36 33.07 -12.52
CA ASN A 175 18.78 33.15 -12.19
C ASN A 175 18.95 33.90 -10.86
N GLN A 176 18.26 33.44 -9.81
CA GLN A 176 18.75 33.64 -8.46
C GLN A 176 19.14 32.28 -7.89
N PRO A 177 20.33 32.18 -7.25
CA PRO A 177 20.70 30.98 -6.51
C PRO A 177 19.57 30.67 -5.52
N ILE A 178 19.36 29.39 -5.23
CA ILE A 178 18.54 29.00 -4.07
C ILE A 178 19.00 29.89 -2.91
N ASP A 179 18.12 30.79 -2.44
CA ASP A 179 18.40 31.60 -1.25
C ASP A 179 18.86 30.62 -0.18
N ASP A 180 20.04 30.87 0.38
CA ASP A 180 20.78 29.97 1.25
C ASP A 180 19.84 29.30 2.27
N PRO A 181 19.37 28.05 2.01
CA PRO A 181 18.31 27.47 2.82
C PRO A 181 18.89 27.17 4.19
N ASP A 182 18.17 27.57 5.25
CA ASP A 182 18.54 27.24 6.63
C ASP A 182 18.77 25.73 6.74
N ASP A 183 19.68 25.28 7.60
CA ASP A 183 20.09 23.88 7.71
C ASP A 183 18.88 22.95 7.98
N ASN A 184 17.82 23.49 8.58
CA ASN A 184 16.55 22.81 8.83
C ASN A 184 15.65 22.64 7.58
N GLU A 185 15.82 23.48 6.56
CA GLU A 185 15.04 23.49 5.32
C GLU A 185 15.70 22.68 4.20
N VAL A 186 17.01 22.45 4.29
CA VAL A 186 17.79 21.66 3.31
C VAL A 186 17.25 20.25 3.19
N GLN A 187 16.89 19.59 4.30
CA GLN A 187 16.37 18.23 4.29
C GLN A 187 15.03 18.14 3.53
N PRO A 188 13.95 18.85 3.92
CA PRO A 188 12.68 18.84 3.19
C PRO A 188 12.83 19.17 1.69
N LEU A 189 13.66 20.17 1.37
CA LEU A 189 13.89 20.60 -0.01
C LEU A 189 14.55 19.49 -0.84
N LEU A 190 15.51 18.75 -0.28
CA LEU A 190 16.11 17.60 -0.96
C LEU A 190 15.08 16.48 -1.22
N PHE A 191 14.15 16.21 -0.30
CA PHE A 191 13.08 15.23 -0.51
C PHE A 191 12.16 15.63 -1.67
N ASP A 192 11.79 16.91 -1.74
CA ASP A 192 10.96 17.43 -2.83
C ASP A 192 11.69 17.37 -4.18
N LEU A 193 12.96 17.78 -4.23
CA LEU A 193 13.77 17.75 -5.44
C LEU A 193 14.00 16.32 -5.98
N VAL A 194 14.18 15.36 -5.08
CA VAL A 194 14.28 13.93 -5.42
C VAL A 194 12.95 13.43 -6.01
N THR A 195 11.82 13.76 -5.39
CA THR A 195 10.48 13.41 -5.90
C THR A 195 10.21 14.03 -7.27
N MET A 196 10.68 15.25 -7.51
CA MET A 196 10.58 15.94 -8.80
C MET A 196 11.58 15.45 -9.85
N GLY A 197 12.54 14.58 -9.49
CA GLY A 197 13.56 14.06 -10.40
C GLY A 197 14.58 15.11 -10.87
N LYS A 198 14.75 16.21 -10.13
CA LYS A 198 15.62 17.33 -10.53
C LYS A 198 17.08 17.09 -10.13
N VAL A 199 17.78 16.27 -10.93
CA VAL A 199 19.16 15.81 -10.65
C VAL A 199 20.15 16.97 -10.50
N ASP A 200 20.06 18.00 -11.34
CA ASP A 200 21.03 19.11 -11.32
C ASP A 200 20.89 20.00 -10.07
N GLU A 201 19.66 20.23 -9.61
CA GLU A 201 19.38 21.00 -8.39
C GLU A 201 19.86 20.24 -7.14
N VAL A 202 19.65 18.92 -7.09
CA VAL A 202 20.21 18.07 -6.01
C VAL A 202 21.73 18.05 -6.06
N LYS A 203 22.34 18.04 -7.26
CA LYS A 203 23.79 18.09 -7.43
C LYS A 203 24.40 19.36 -6.85
N CYS A 204 23.74 20.51 -7.01
CA CYS A 204 24.17 21.78 -6.41
C CYS A 204 24.15 21.75 -4.87
N LEU A 205 23.26 20.95 -4.27
CA LEU A 205 23.09 20.83 -2.82
C LEU A 205 23.87 19.67 -2.19
N LEU A 206 24.64 18.91 -2.99
CA LEU A 206 25.49 17.83 -2.51
C LEU A 206 26.48 18.19 -1.39
N PRO A 207 27.09 19.38 -1.34
CA PRO A 207 28.00 19.73 -0.24
C PRO A 207 27.32 19.68 1.14
N ARG A 208 26.05 20.09 1.22
CA ARG A 208 25.23 20.06 2.44
C ARG A 208 24.60 18.70 2.72
N PHE A 209 24.57 17.83 1.72
CA PHE A 209 24.14 16.44 1.92
C PHE A 209 25.02 15.71 2.95
N GLY A 210 26.29 16.11 3.10
CA GLY A 210 27.19 15.59 4.14
C GLY A 210 26.72 15.86 5.58
N GLU A 211 25.99 16.95 5.80
CA GLU A 211 25.55 17.44 7.12
C GLU A 211 24.26 16.75 7.60
N LEU A 212 23.53 16.09 6.70
CA LEU A 212 22.32 15.35 7.02
C LEU A 212 22.60 14.14 7.94
N THR A 213 21.60 13.79 8.75
CA THR A 213 21.62 12.58 9.56
C THR A 213 21.72 11.33 8.67
N PRO A 214 22.37 10.25 9.15
CA PRO A 214 22.43 8.98 8.44
C PRO A 214 21.04 8.43 8.06
N GLU A 215 20.03 8.68 8.88
CA GLU A 215 18.63 8.30 8.65
C GLU A 215 18.04 9.08 7.47
N ALA A 216 18.20 10.41 7.44
CA ALA A 216 17.70 11.25 6.35
C ALA A 216 18.36 10.89 5.01
N LYS A 217 19.68 10.63 5.02
CA LYS A 217 20.42 10.14 3.85
C LYS A 217 19.86 8.83 3.33
N ARG A 218 19.58 7.87 4.23
CA ARG A 218 18.98 6.58 3.87
C ARG A 218 17.59 6.75 3.24
N ASP A 219 16.75 7.59 3.82
CA ASP A 219 15.38 7.77 3.35
C ASP A 219 15.30 8.54 2.01
N LEU A 220 16.23 9.48 1.75
CA LEU A 220 16.40 10.11 0.44
C LEU A 220 16.78 9.09 -0.64
N VAL A 221 17.71 8.18 -0.34
CA VAL A 221 18.11 7.11 -1.29
C VAL A 221 16.94 6.17 -1.56
N LYS A 222 16.15 5.82 -0.54
CA LYS A 222 14.94 4.98 -0.70
C LYS A 222 13.89 5.67 -1.57
N LEU A 223 13.64 6.96 -1.34
CA LEU A 223 12.69 7.74 -2.13
C LEU A 223 13.14 7.85 -3.60
N ALA A 224 14.44 8.09 -3.82
CA ALA A 224 15.02 8.09 -5.16
C ALA A 224 14.90 6.72 -5.83
N ALA A 225 15.06 5.62 -5.09
CA ALA A 225 14.87 4.27 -5.64
C ALA A 225 13.40 4.00 -5.99
N PHE A 226 12.47 4.52 -5.20
CA PHE A 226 11.02 4.35 -5.40
C PHE A 226 10.49 5.13 -6.61
N THR A 227 10.88 6.40 -6.79
CA THR A 227 10.30 7.28 -7.84
C THR A 227 11.30 7.97 -8.75
N GLY A 228 12.56 8.07 -8.33
CA GLY A 228 13.56 8.89 -8.99
C GLY A 228 14.17 8.27 -10.25
N PRO A 229 14.72 9.09 -11.15
CA PRO A 229 15.47 8.60 -12.30
C PRO A 229 16.78 7.91 -11.85
N LEU A 230 17.29 6.97 -12.64
CA LEU A 230 18.53 6.24 -12.30
C LEU A 230 19.73 7.17 -12.02
N ALA A 231 19.81 8.31 -12.71
CA ALA A 231 20.83 9.32 -12.47
C ALA A 231 20.80 9.88 -11.04
N MET A 232 19.60 10.08 -10.48
CA MET A 232 19.42 10.52 -9.09
C MET A 232 19.92 9.46 -8.10
N VAL A 233 19.54 8.20 -8.32
CA VAL A 233 19.98 7.10 -7.46
C VAL A 233 21.49 6.93 -7.48
N LYS A 234 22.12 7.03 -8.67
CA LYS A 234 23.59 6.99 -8.78
C LYS A 234 24.25 8.14 -8.05
N LEU A 235 23.75 9.36 -8.23
CA LEU A 235 24.26 10.57 -7.56
C LEU A 235 24.23 10.41 -6.03
N LEU A 236 23.09 9.97 -5.48
CA LEU A 236 22.93 9.81 -4.05
C LEU A 236 23.69 8.58 -3.51
N ALA A 237 23.77 7.49 -4.27
CA ALA A 237 24.49 6.27 -3.90
C ALA A 237 26.01 6.47 -3.86
N GLU A 238 26.59 7.28 -4.76
CA GLU A 238 28.02 7.61 -4.76
C GLU A 238 28.43 8.40 -3.52
N VAL A 239 27.54 9.25 -3.01
CA VAL A 239 27.81 10.18 -1.90
C VAL A 239 27.53 9.54 -0.54
N THR A 240 26.61 8.57 -0.48
CA THR A 240 26.19 7.90 0.75
C THR A 240 27.02 6.69 1.14
N PHE A 241 28.11 6.35 0.44
CA PHE A 241 28.85 5.07 0.54
C PHE A 241 29.20 4.63 1.99
N TYR A 242 28.21 4.08 2.69
CA TYR A 242 28.36 3.19 3.80
C TYR A 242 28.62 1.81 3.18
N PRO A 243 29.73 1.13 3.52
CA PRO A 243 29.98 -0.25 3.10
C PRO A 243 28.82 -1.22 3.40
N GLU A 244 27.93 -0.83 4.32
CA GLU A 244 26.77 -1.60 4.79
C GLU A 244 25.43 -1.27 4.11
N PHE A 245 25.37 -0.24 3.25
CA PHE A 245 24.18 0.08 2.45
C PHE A 245 24.04 -0.94 1.32
N LYS A 246 23.79 -2.21 1.67
CA LYS A 246 23.66 -3.30 0.69
C LYS A 246 22.59 -2.89 -0.30
N GLY A 247 22.88 -3.01 -1.60
CA GLY A 247 21.95 -2.69 -2.70
C GLY A 247 20.55 -3.31 -2.58
N ARG A 248 20.35 -4.25 -1.66
CA ARG A 248 19.07 -4.85 -1.27
C ARG A 248 17.96 -3.84 -0.93
N GLU A 249 18.29 -2.73 -0.24
CA GLU A 249 17.26 -1.73 0.13
C GLU A 249 16.83 -0.94 -1.09
N VAL A 250 17.79 -0.49 -1.91
CA VAL A 250 17.52 0.18 -3.19
C VAL A 250 16.72 -0.74 -4.11
N LEU A 251 17.09 -2.01 -4.20
CA LEU A 251 16.38 -3.00 -5.01
C LEU A 251 14.96 -3.23 -4.49
N ALA A 252 14.76 -3.38 -3.19
CA ALA A 252 13.43 -3.58 -2.62
C ALA A 252 12.52 -2.36 -2.77
N GLU A 253 13.03 -1.14 -2.58
CA GLU A 253 12.23 0.07 -2.76
C GLU A 253 11.92 0.36 -4.24
N SER A 254 12.87 0.07 -5.14
CA SER A 254 12.59 0.14 -6.59
C SER A 254 11.58 -0.90 -7.06
N MET A 255 11.52 -2.09 -6.43
CA MET A 255 10.44 -3.06 -6.67
C MET A 255 9.06 -2.53 -6.24
N LYS A 256 8.98 -1.87 -5.08
CA LYS A 256 7.73 -1.27 -4.60
C LYS A 256 7.25 -0.11 -5.46
N GLY A 257 8.20 0.68 -5.98
CA GLY A 257 7.92 1.80 -6.89
C GLY A 257 7.81 1.40 -8.36
N GLU A 258 7.94 0.11 -8.67
CA GLU A 258 7.96 -0.44 -10.04
C GLU A 258 9.00 0.22 -10.96
N ASN A 259 10.12 0.69 -10.39
CA ASN A 259 11.19 1.37 -11.10
C ASN A 259 12.15 0.35 -11.75
N MET A 260 11.74 -0.17 -12.90
CA MET A 260 12.49 -1.18 -13.67
C MET A 260 13.94 -0.77 -13.98
N GLU A 261 14.20 0.52 -14.22
CA GLU A 261 15.53 1.01 -14.58
C GLU A 261 16.49 0.89 -13.38
N VAL A 262 16.06 1.33 -12.20
CA VAL A 262 16.83 1.22 -10.96
C VAL A 262 16.97 -0.24 -10.53
N MET A 263 15.93 -1.05 -10.69
CA MET A 263 15.99 -2.49 -10.40
C MET A 263 17.04 -3.21 -11.23
N ASN A 264 17.07 -3.00 -12.56
CA ASN A 264 18.05 -3.60 -13.45
C ASN A 264 19.49 -3.22 -13.06
N TRP A 265 19.70 -1.99 -12.61
CA TRP A 265 21.00 -1.51 -12.15
C TRP A 265 21.40 -2.04 -10.77
N ALA A 266 20.45 -2.17 -9.84
CA ALA A 266 20.70 -2.63 -8.47
C ALA A 266 20.82 -4.16 -8.36
N THR A 267 20.16 -4.90 -9.26
CA THR A 267 20.12 -6.36 -9.30
C THR A 267 21.50 -7.02 -9.27
N PRO A 268 22.46 -6.70 -10.17
CA PRO A 268 23.78 -7.34 -10.18
C PRO A 268 24.66 -6.95 -8.98
N LYS A 269 24.26 -5.95 -8.19
CA LYS A 269 25.02 -5.44 -7.04
C LYS A 269 24.60 -6.08 -5.71
N CYS A 270 23.56 -6.92 -5.71
CA CYS A 270 23.09 -7.58 -4.50
C CYS A 270 23.74 -8.96 -4.37
N GLU A 271 24.48 -9.18 -3.29
CA GLU A 271 24.96 -10.51 -2.91
C GLU A 271 23.86 -11.36 -2.25
N ASP A 272 23.99 -12.67 -2.38
CA ASP A 272 22.93 -13.67 -2.16
C ASP A 272 22.39 -13.82 -0.73
N PHE A 273 23.13 -13.39 0.29
CA PHE A 273 22.90 -13.86 1.66
C PHE A 273 21.78 -13.15 2.45
N ASP A 274 21.18 -12.06 1.95
CA ASP A 274 20.20 -11.25 2.72
C ASP A 274 18.98 -10.74 1.90
N LEU A 275 18.43 -11.58 1.01
CA LEU A 275 17.36 -11.18 0.09
C LEU A 275 15.93 -11.15 0.68
N HIS A 276 15.73 -11.37 1.98
CA HIS A 276 14.38 -11.46 2.58
C HIS A 276 13.49 -10.22 2.31
N ILE A 277 14.10 -9.02 2.26
CA ILE A 277 13.39 -7.77 1.95
C ILE A 277 13.00 -7.72 0.46
N VAL A 278 13.91 -8.14 -0.41
CA VAL A 278 13.72 -8.20 -1.87
C VAL A 278 12.63 -9.21 -2.23
N HIS A 279 12.65 -10.38 -1.60
CA HIS A 279 11.62 -11.40 -1.78
C HIS A 279 10.25 -10.90 -1.35
N ARG A 280 10.15 -10.19 -0.21
CA ARG A 280 8.89 -9.59 0.22
C ARG A 280 8.40 -8.55 -0.79
N ALA A 281 9.29 -7.63 -1.20
CA ALA A 281 8.95 -6.59 -2.16
C ALA A 281 8.48 -7.15 -3.50
N ALA A 282 9.10 -8.22 -4.00
CA ALA A 282 8.65 -8.91 -5.21
C ALA A 282 7.27 -9.57 -5.04
N MET A 283 6.92 -10.06 -3.85
CA MET A 283 5.61 -10.66 -3.59
C MET A 283 4.49 -9.61 -3.50
N ASP A 284 4.82 -8.37 -3.14
CA ASP A 284 3.90 -7.22 -3.06
C ASP A 284 3.74 -6.49 -4.42
N SER A 285 4.61 -6.73 -5.40
CA SER A 285 4.70 -5.92 -6.62
C SER A 285 3.84 -6.42 -7.80
N SER A 286 3.86 -5.69 -8.91
CA SER A 286 3.20 -6.07 -10.16
C SER A 286 3.76 -7.37 -10.77
N ALA A 287 3.01 -7.97 -11.69
CA ALA A 287 3.40 -9.22 -12.36
C ALA A 287 4.76 -9.10 -13.08
N ASP A 288 5.03 -7.94 -13.68
CA ASP A 288 6.28 -7.68 -14.41
C ASP A 288 7.49 -7.63 -13.47
N VAL A 289 7.35 -6.99 -12.32
CA VAL A 289 8.38 -6.96 -11.28
C VAL A 289 8.61 -8.37 -10.71
N PHE A 290 7.53 -9.13 -10.50
CA PHE A 290 7.63 -10.50 -10.02
C PHE A 290 8.34 -11.42 -11.03
N GLU A 291 8.03 -11.32 -12.32
CA GLU A 291 8.72 -12.08 -13.38
C GLU A 291 10.20 -11.68 -13.52
N HIS A 292 10.50 -10.38 -13.40
CA HIS A 292 11.88 -9.92 -13.35
C HIS A 292 12.63 -10.50 -12.15
N TRP A 293 12.05 -10.43 -10.95
CA TRP A 293 12.60 -11.04 -9.76
C TRP A 293 12.79 -12.57 -9.93
N LYS A 294 11.80 -13.25 -10.51
CA LYS A 294 11.85 -14.69 -10.80
C LYS A 294 13.03 -15.03 -11.71
N LYS A 295 13.26 -14.26 -12.78
CA LYS A 295 14.39 -14.49 -13.70
C LYS A 295 15.76 -14.34 -13.02
N HIS A 296 15.92 -13.37 -12.12
CA HIS A 296 17.23 -12.98 -11.59
C HIS A 296 17.57 -13.58 -10.22
N PHE A 297 16.57 -13.85 -9.37
CA PHE A 297 16.79 -14.18 -7.96
C PHE A 297 16.19 -15.52 -7.53
N SER A 298 15.35 -16.14 -8.36
CA SER A 298 14.73 -17.43 -8.04
C SER A 298 15.51 -18.65 -8.56
N GLY A 299 16.80 -18.50 -8.88
CA GLY A 299 17.66 -19.63 -9.23
C GLY A 299 17.69 -20.69 -8.11
N GLY A 300 17.14 -21.87 -8.39
CA GLY A 300 17.18 -23.06 -7.52
C GLY A 300 16.45 -22.94 -6.17
N THR A 301 17.14 -23.34 -5.10
CA THR A 301 16.61 -23.63 -3.75
C THR A 301 16.20 -22.40 -2.93
N LYS A 302 16.46 -21.18 -3.44
CA LYS A 302 16.25 -19.92 -2.72
C LYS A 302 14.78 -19.64 -2.40
N CYS A 303 13.85 -20.07 -3.25
CA CYS A 303 12.41 -19.93 -2.97
C CYS A 303 11.91 -20.84 -1.82
N CYS A 304 12.68 -21.85 -1.44
CA CYS A 304 12.42 -22.73 -0.30
C CYS A 304 13.07 -22.20 1.00
N ALA A 305 13.80 -21.08 0.95
CA ALA A 305 14.53 -20.58 2.09
C ALA A 305 13.58 -20.10 3.22
N LEU A 306 14.00 -20.36 4.46
CA LEU A 306 13.30 -19.93 5.66
C LEU A 306 13.04 -18.41 5.67
N SER A 307 14.00 -17.63 5.19
CA SER A 307 13.91 -16.17 5.13
C SER A 307 12.75 -15.70 4.25
N VAL A 308 12.52 -16.36 3.11
CA VAL A 308 11.39 -16.09 2.20
C VAL A 308 10.08 -16.45 2.88
N ILE A 309 9.97 -17.68 3.36
CA ILE A 309 8.73 -18.21 3.95
C ILE A 309 8.32 -17.40 5.18
N SER A 310 9.28 -16.99 6.01
CA SER A 310 9.02 -16.17 7.20
C SER A 310 8.47 -14.77 6.89
N SER A 311 8.71 -14.27 5.68
CA SER A 311 8.32 -12.92 5.27
C SER A 311 6.86 -12.84 4.80
N ILE A 312 6.23 -13.98 4.54
CA ILE A 312 4.88 -14.09 3.98
C ILE A 312 3.85 -14.08 5.10
N LYS A 313 2.90 -13.13 5.01
CA LYS A 313 1.89 -12.90 6.05
C LYS A 313 0.44 -12.88 5.53
N ASN A 314 0.22 -12.68 4.24
CA ASN A 314 -1.12 -12.59 3.65
C ASN A 314 -1.39 -13.78 2.69
N PRO A 315 -2.66 -14.10 2.41
CA PRO A 315 -3.01 -15.20 1.51
C PRO A 315 -2.57 -15.00 0.06
N ALA A 316 -2.51 -13.75 -0.42
CA ALA A 316 -2.10 -13.45 -1.79
C ALA A 316 -0.64 -13.86 -2.07
N HIS A 317 0.26 -13.59 -1.13
CA HIS A 317 1.67 -13.98 -1.24
C HIS A 317 1.83 -15.49 -1.11
N GLU A 318 1.01 -16.15 -0.29
CA GLU A 318 1.01 -17.61 -0.21
C GLU A 318 0.61 -18.26 -1.55
N MET A 319 -0.37 -17.67 -2.26
CA MET A 319 -0.75 -18.12 -3.60
C MET A 319 0.39 -17.95 -4.61
N ARG A 320 1.04 -16.78 -4.64
CA ARG A 320 2.18 -16.52 -5.54
C ARG A 320 3.36 -17.47 -5.27
N LEU A 321 3.72 -17.67 -4.01
CA LEU A 321 4.78 -18.62 -3.65
C LEU A 321 4.39 -20.07 -3.99
N SER A 322 3.13 -20.45 -3.75
CA SER A 322 2.62 -21.77 -4.10
C SER A 322 2.71 -22.04 -5.60
N ALA A 323 2.35 -21.07 -6.44
CA ALA A 323 2.47 -21.18 -7.89
C ALA A 323 3.93 -21.36 -8.32
N LEU A 324 4.85 -20.59 -7.72
CA LEU A 324 6.28 -20.70 -7.98
C LEU A 324 6.82 -22.10 -7.62
N TRP A 325 6.46 -22.65 -6.46
CA TRP A 325 6.89 -24.01 -6.09
C TRP A 325 6.35 -25.08 -7.03
N LYS A 326 5.09 -24.98 -7.46
CA LYS A 326 4.49 -25.93 -8.42
C LYS A 326 5.24 -25.93 -9.74
N GLU A 327 5.48 -24.75 -10.29
CA GLU A 327 6.24 -24.57 -11.53
C GLU A 327 7.65 -25.17 -11.41
N ARG A 328 8.38 -24.81 -10.36
CA ARG A 328 9.79 -25.23 -10.18
C ARG A 328 9.95 -26.71 -9.81
N ALA A 329 8.97 -27.27 -9.09
CA ALA A 329 8.92 -28.72 -8.87
C ALA A 329 8.66 -29.46 -10.19
N SER A 330 7.76 -28.93 -11.04
CA SER A 330 7.47 -29.52 -12.35
C SER A 330 8.62 -29.42 -13.36
N SER A 331 9.45 -28.37 -13.27
CA SER A 331 10.65 -28.22 -14.10
C SER A 331 11.85 -29.05 -13.60
N GLY A 332 11.72 -29.71 -12.44
CA GLY A 332 12.81 -30.49 -11.83
C GLY A 332 13.91 -29.65 -11.19
N GLU A 333 13.69 -28.35 -11.01
CA GLU A 333 14.66 -27.44 -10.40
C GLU A 333 14.71 -27.55 -8.87
N LEU A 334 13.63 -28.03 -8.23
CA LEU A 334 13.58 -28.25 -6.80
C LEU A 334 13.78 -29.73 -6.48
N SER A 335 14.74 -30.03 -5.61
CA SER A 335 14.91 -31.38 -5.09
C SER A 335 13.89 -31.68 -3.99
N LEU A 336 13.65 -32.97 -3.73
CA LEU A 336 12.82 -33.40 -2.60
C LEU A 336 13.37 -32.91 -1.25
N VAL A 337 14.68 -32.70 -1.15
CA VAL A 337 15.35 -32.15 0.04
C VAL A 337 14.97 -30.68 0.24
N ASP A 338 14.90 -29.90 -0.84
CA ASP A 338 14.51 -28.48 -0.78
C ASP A 338 13.05 -28.33 -0.37
N LEU A 339 12.17 -29.16 -0.94
CA LEU A 339 10.75 -29.19 -0.61
C LEU A 339 10.52 -29.63 0.84
N GLY A 340 11.26 -30.65 1.30
CA GLY A 340 11.24 -31.07 2.71
C GLY A 340 11.74 -29.97 3.66
N GLY A 341 12.83 -29.29 3.29
CA GLY A 341 13.34 -28.13 4.03
C GLY A 341 12.34 -26.96 4.09
N ALA A 342 11.64 -26.67 2.99
CA ALA A 342 10.58 -25.68 2.94
C ALA A 342 9.42 -26.03 3.87
N LEU A 343 9.01 -27.32 3.92
CA LEU A 343 7.92 -27.77 4.78
C LEU A 343 8.26 -27.57 6.27
N VAL A 344 9.51 -27.84 6.63
CA VAL A 344 10.07 -27.55 7.95
C VAL A 344 10.08 -26.05 8.23
N ALA A 345 10.47 -25.22 7.26
CA ALA A 345 10.46 -23.76 7.41
C ALA A 345 9.05 -23.18 7.59
N VAL A 346 8.03 -23.73 6.90
CA VAL A 346 6.61 -23.37 7.12
C VAL A 346 6.20 -23.69 8.56
N ALA A 347 6.54 -24.89 9.06
CA ALA A 347 6.26 -25.26 10.45
C ALA A 347 6.99 -24.35 11.46
N LEU A 348 8.22 -23.91 11.13
CA LEU A 348 9.02 -23.04 11.99
C LEU A 348 8.46 -21.61 12.06
N THR A 349 7.74 -21.17 11.03
CA THR A 349 7.29 -19.77 10.86
C THR A 349 5.77 -19.66 10.98
N SER A 350 5.08 -19.58 9.85
CA SER A 350 3.65 -19.26 9.73
C SER A 350 2.72 -20.38 10.17
N CYS A 351 3.17 -21.63 10.15
CA CYS A 351 2.32 -22.82 10.26
C CYS A 351 1.15 -22.82 9.25
N SER A 352 1.35 -22.22 8.07
CA SER A 352 0.30 -22.16 7.03
C SER A 352 -0.01 -23.55 6.48
N VAL A 353 -1.26 -23.97 6.63
CA VAL A 353 -1.78 -25.22 6.07
C VAL A 353 -1.81 -25.17 4.54
N ALA A 354 -2.07 -24.00 3.95
CA ALA A 354 -2.12 -23.84 2.50
C ALA A 354 -0.74 -24.05 1.86
N LEU A 355 0.31 -23.43 2.41
CA LEU A 355 1.69 -23.65 1.96
C LEU A 355 2.14 -25.10 2.18
N ALA A 356 1.82 -25.68 3.35
CA ALA A 356 2.14 -27.08 3.65
C ALA A 356 1.46 -28.04 2.66
N LYS A 357 0.19 -27.79 2.30
CA LYS A 357 -0.53 -28.56 1.29
C LYS A 357 0.15 -28.50 -0.07
N THR A 358 0.48 -27.30 -0.55
CA THR A 358 1.20 -27.15 -1.83
C THR A 358 2.52 -27.90 -1.84
N LEU A 359 3.31 -27.83 -0.77
CA LEU A 359 4.60 -28.52 -0.70
C LEU A 359 4.44 -30.05 -0.76
N LEU A 360 3.43 -30.60 -0.07
CA LEU A 360 3.11 -32.03 -0.16
C LEU A 360 2.62 -32.43 -1.56
N GLU A 361 1.82 -31.59 -2.23
CA GLU A 361 1.42 -31.79 -3.63
C GLU A 361 2.63 -31.79 -4.57
N CYS A 362 3.67 -30.99 -4.27
CA CYS A 362 4.94 -31.00 -5.01
C CYS A 362 5.86 -32.19 -4.64
N GLY A 363 5.46 -33.06 -3.70
CA GLY A 363 6.22 -34.25 -3.32
C GLY A 363 7.14 -34.08 -2.11
N ALA A 364 7.00 -33.03 -1.31
CA ALA A 364 7.75 -32.89 -0.05
C ALA A 364 7.56 -34.12 0.85
N ASP A 365 8.65 -34.67 1.39
CA ASP A 365 8.56 -35.74 2.38
C ASP A 365 7.93 -35.21 3.68
N ILE A 366 6.74 -35.71 4.02
CA ILE A 366 5.99 -35.30 5.21
C ILE A 366 6.73 -35.58 6.52
N ASN A 367 7.63 -36.57 6.52
CA ASN A 367 8.47 -36.94 7.64
C ASN A 367 9.92 -36.47 7.48
N PHE A 368 10.17 -35.48 6.60
CA PHE A 368 11.49 -34.95 6.33
C PHE A 368 12.23 -34.58 7.63
N LYS A 369 13.43 -35.13 7.80
CA LYS A 369 14.25 -34.94 9.00
C LYS A 369 15.23 -33.80 8.80
N PHE A 370 14.94 -32.67 9.44
CA PHE A 370 15.81 -31.51 9.38
C PHE A 370 16.97 -31.59 10.38
N ASN A 371 18.18 -31.28 9.89
CA ASN A 371 19.43 -31.24 10.64
C ASN A 371 19.80 -32.57 11.35
N ARG A 372 20.94 -32.56 12.03
CA ARG A 372 21.46 -33.70 12.82
C ARG A 372 20.52 -34.13 13.97
N VAL A 373 19.56 -33.28 14.31
CA VAL A 373 18.59 -33.48 15.38
C VAL A 373 17.36 -34.28 14.91
N ALA A 374 17.23 -34.51 13.60
CA ALA A 374 16.15 -35.27 12.97
C ALA A 374 14.74 -34.75 13.31
N LEU A 375 14.58 -33.43 13.38
CA LEU A 375 13.28 -32.80 13.63
C LEU A 375 12.41 -32.88 12.38
N THR A 376 11.20 -33.41 12.52
CA THR A 376 10.20 -33.42 11.43
C THR A 376 9.33 -32.15 11.46
N PRO A 377 8.63 -31.80 10.36
CA PRO A 377 7.64 -30.72 10.38
C PRO A 377 6.65 -30.85 11.53
N LEU A 378 6.21 -32.08 11.84
CA LEU A 378 5.29 -32.37 12.94
C LEU A 378 5.91 -32.06 14.32
N HIS A 379 7.19 -32.36 14.56
CA HIS A 379 7.86 -31.97 15.80
C HIS A 379 7.87 -30.45 16.00
N ILE A 380 8.21 -29.70 14.94
CA ILE A 380 8.33 -28.24 15.01
C ILE A 380 6.96 -27.61 15.28
N ALA A 381 5.92 -28.08 14.60
CA ALA A 381 4.55 -27.65 14.87
C ALA A 381 4.14 -28.01 16.32
N ALA A 382 4.47 -29.22 16.79
CA ALA A 382 4.16 -29.68 18.13
C ALA A 382 4.87 -28.91 19.25
N ALA A 383 6.02 -28.27 18.97
CA ALA A 383 6.69 -27.37 19.93
C ALA A 383 5.90 -26.07 20.19
N LYS A 384 5.03 -25.63 19.26
CA LYS A 384 4.31 -24.36 19.32
C LYS A 384 2.91 -24.50 19.92
N SER A 385 2.57 -23.66 20.89
CA SER A 385 1.25 -23.66 21.55
C SER A 385 0.27 -22.64 20.95
N THR A 386 0.12 -22.61 19.62
CA THR A 386 -0.76 -21.66 18.89
C THR A 386 -1.86 -22.38 18.11
N ALA A 387 -2.96 -21.66 17.82
CA ALA A 387 -4.06 -22.19 17.00
C ALA A 387 -3.60 -22.62 15.59
N ALA A 388 -2.72 -21.83 14.97
CA ALA A 388 -2.16 -22.13 13.65
C ALA A 388 -1.33 -23.42 13.66
N ALA A 389 -0.48 -23.60 14.67
CA ALA A 389 0.29 -24.84 14.84
C ALA A 389 -0.62 -26.05 15.09
N ALA A 390 -1.71 -25.89 15.85
CA ALA A 390 -2.69 -26.95 16.05
C ALA A 390 -3.39 -27.36 14.74
N LYS A 391 -3.80 -26.39 13.92
CA LYS A 391 -4.34 -26.64 12.57
C LYS A 391 -3.33 -27.36 11.67
N LEU A 392 -2.05 -26.94 11.70
CA LEU A 392 -0.99 -27.60 10.95
C LEU A 392 -0.74 -29.03 11.44
N MET A 393 -0.70 -29.29 12.75
CA MET A 393 -0.57 -30.63 13.30
C MET A 393 -1.71 -31.55 12.83
N ARG A 394 -2.96 -31.07 12.89
CA ARG A 394 -4.13 -31.80 12.37
C ARG A 394 -3.97 -32.13 10.90
N PHE A 395 -3.56 -31.16 10.08
CA PHE A 395 -3.34 -31.35 8.66
C PHE A 395 -2.22 -32.36 8.35
N LEU A 396 -1.04 -32.20 8.97
CA LEU A 396 0.10 -33.10 8.79
C LEU A 396 -0.26 -34.53 9.20
N LEU A 397 -0.92 -34.70 10.35
CA LEU A 397 -1.38 -36.01 10.78
C LEU A 397 -2.36 -36.59 9.78
N LEU A 398 -3.37 -35.83 9.33
CA LEU A 398 -4.33 -36.28 8.32
C LEU A 398 -3.63 -36.72 7.01
N SER A 399 -2.60 -35.99 6.61
CA SER A 399 -1.78 -36.27 5.42
C SER A 399 -0.76 -37.40 5.59
N GLY A 400 -0.72 -38.07 6.75
CA GLY A 400 0.11 -39.27 6.98
C GLY A 400 1.45 -39.03 7.70
N ALA A 401 1.61 -37.90 8.40
CA ALA A 401 2.78 -37.68 9.24
C ALA A 401 2.85 -38.74 10.36
N ASP A 402 4.02 -39.31 10.60
CA ASP A 402 4.23 -40.30 11.65
C ASP A 402 4.33 -39.60 13.02
N PRO A 403 3.38 -39.83 13.95
CA PRO A 403 3.36 -39.19 15.26
C PRO A 403 4.44 -39.71 16.22
N ASN A 404 5.15 -40.78 15.86
CA ASN A 404 6.10 -41.50 16.71
C ASN A 404 7.56 -41.33 16.29
N VAL A 405 7.84 -40.56 15.23
CA VAL A 405 9.22 -40.27 14.84
C VAL A 405 9.95 -39.69 16.05
N SER A 406 11.03 -40.32 16.49
CA SER A 406 11.83 -39.79 17.59
C SER A 406 12.88 -38.83 17.04
N SER A 407 12.85 -37.58 17.51
CA SER A 407 13.99 -36.68 17.37
C SER A 407 15.12 -37.11 18.29
N THR A 408 16.36 -36.67 18.01
CA THR A 408 17.53 -36.90 18.87
C THR A 408 17.73 -35.77 19.90
N ILE A 409 16.68 -34.98 20.17
CA ILE A 409 16.72 -33.92 21.20
C ILE A 409 16.83 -34.56 22.59
N GLY A 410 18.00 -34.39 23.20
CA GLY A 410 18.28 -34.88 24.54
C GLY A 410 18.55 -36.39 24.61
N ARG A 411 18.92 -36.89 25.79
CA ARG A 411 19.47 -38.24 25.97
C ARG A 411 18.49 -39.41 25.72
N ARG A 412 17.18 -39.18 25.67
CA ARG A 412 16.16 -40.26 25.55
C ARG A 412 15.33 -40.22 24.26
N GLY A 413 15.65 -39.32 23.34
CA GLY A 413 14.80 -39.03 22.19
C GLY A 413 13.46 -38.41 22.62
N ARG A 414 12.83 -37.65 21.71
CA ARG A 414 11.53 -37.01 21.97
C ARG A 414 10.63 -37.18 20.77
N SER A 415 9.43 -37.70 20.99
CA SER A 415 8.35 -37.75 20.01
C SER A 415 7.58 -36.40 19.99
N PRO A 416 6.87 -36.10 18.89
CA PRO A 416 6.00 -34.91 18.80
C PRO A 416 5.00 -34.80 19.95
N SER A 417 4.44 -35.92 20.44
CA SER A 417 3.48 -35.94 21.56
C SER A 417 4.00 -35.33 22.86
N MET A 418 5.32 -35.34 23.04
CA MET A 418 5.98 -34.85 24.26
C MET A 418 6.24 -33.34 24.22
N GLU A 419 6.01 -32.69 23.08
CA GLU A 419 6.21 -31.27 22.93
C GLU A 419 5.06 -30.45 23.57
N ARG A 420 5.38 -29.22 24.00
CA ARG A 420 4.45 -28.39 24.78
C ARG A 420 3.16 -28.07 24.03
N GLY A 421 3.24 -27.83 22.71
CA GLY A 421 2.08 -27.55 21.86
C GLY A 421 1.16 -28.75 21.72
N ALA A 422 1.72 -29.94 21.49
CA ALA A 422 0.96 -31.20 21.44
C ALA A 422 0.21 -31.49 22.75
N ARG A 423 0.87 -31.30 23.91
CA ARG A 423 0.23 -31.50 25.22
C ARG A 423 -0.94 -30.54 25.49
N ASN A 424 -0.90 -29.35 24.90
CA ASN A 424 -1.91 -28.31 25.07
C ASN A 424 -2.86 -28.19 23.86
N ILE A 425 -2.84 -29.16 22.94
CA ILE A 425 -3.57 -29.08 21.67
C ILE A 425 -5.10 -29.07 21.86
N SER A 426 -5.59 -29.67 22.95
CA SER A 426 -7.01 -29.72 23.30
C SER A 426 -7.63 -28.35 23.49
N LYS A 427 -6.84 -27.34 23.91
CA LYS A 427 -7.28 -25.95 23.99
C LYS A 427 -7.76 -25.40 22.64
N TRP A 428 -7.16 -25.87 21.54
CA TRP A 428 -7.40 -25.33 20.20
C TRP A 428 -8.31 -26.19 19.34
N LEU A 429 -8.25 -27.52 19.50
CA LEU A 429 -9.02 -28.46 18.67
C LEU A 429 -10.13 -29.20 19.44
N GLY A 430 -10.24 -29.03 20.76
CA GLY A 430 -11.18 -29.78 21.58
C GLY A 430 -10.84 -31.28 21.73
N MET A 431 -9.66 -31.71 21.27
CA MET A 431 -9.20 -33.09 21.28
C MET A 431 -7.82 -33.20 21.91
N THR A 432 -7.56 -34.27 22.67
CA THR A 432 -6.20 -34.59 23.13
C THR A 432 -5.33 -35.06 21.96
N TRP A 433 -4.00 -35.09 22.15
CA TRP A 433 -3.08 -35.61 21.14
C TRP A 433 -3.45 -37.02 20.66
N ASP A 434 -3.71 -37.95 21.59
CA ASP A 434 -4.05 -39.34 21.25
C ASP A 434 -5.42 -39.47 20.58
N GLN A 435 -6.36 -38.57 20.88
CA GLN A 435 -7.64 -38.49 20.16
C GLN A 435 -7.42 -37.99 18.74
N LEU A 436 -6.58 -36.98 18.54
CA LEU A 436 -6.26 -36.42 17.23
C LEU A 436 -5.55 -37.43 16.33
N VAL A 437 -4.56 -38.16 16.86
CA VAL A 437 -3.84 -39.20 16.10
C VAL A 437 -4.79 -40.30 15.64
N ARG A 438 -5.63 -40.82 16.55
CA ARG A 438 -6.65 -41.83 16.21
C ARG A 438 -7.67 -41.32 15.20
N TRP A 439 -8.13 -40.08 15.38
CA TRP A 439 -9.04 -39.43 14.43
C TRP A 439 -8.42 -39.35 13.04
N ALA A 440 -7.17 -38.89 12.92
CA ALA A 440 -6.51 -38.76 11.63
C ALA A 440 -6.31 -40.13 10.93
N GLU A 441 -5.94 -41.16 11.70
CA GLU A 441 -5.81 -42.54 11.21
C GLU A 441 -7.14 -43.10 10.69
N GLU A 442 -8.22 -42.90 11.44
CA GLU A 442 -9.57 -43.30 11.04
C GLU A 442 -9.99 -42.60 9.74
N GLN A 443 -9.75 -41.29 9.62
CA GLN A 443 -10.08 -40.53 8.42
C GLN A 443 -9.29 -41.01 7.19
N ARG A 444 -8.01 -41.36 7.34
CA ARG A 444 -7.24 -41.97 6.24
C ARG A 444 -7.79 -43.34 5.85
N ARG A 445 -8.21 -44.15 6.81
CA ARG A 445 -8.77 -45.49 6.56
C ARG A 445 -10.11 -45.43 5.81
N ASN A 446 -10.95 -44.44 6.13
CA ASN A 446 -12.29 -44.32 5.56
C ASN A 446 -12.32 -43.65 4.17
N GLY A 447 -11.18 -43.18 3.65
CA GLY A 447 -11.06 -42.54 2.34
C GLY A 447 -11.72 -41.14 2.27
N PRO A 448 -11.49 -40.37 1.20
CA PRO A 448 -11.99 -38.99 1.05
C PRO A 448 -13.47 -38.96 0.64
N GLY A 449 -14.34 -39.58 1.44
CA GLY A 449 -15.72 -39.88 1.05
C GLY A 449 -16.85 -39.33 1.91
N ASN A 450 -16.61 -38.71 3.08
CA ASN A 450 -17.74 -38.39 3.98
C ASN A 450 -17.72 -37.07 4.75
N ASP A 451 -16.72 -36.19 4.59
CA ASP A 451 -16.82 -34.82 5.13
C ASP A 451 -15.83 -33.90 4.38
N ALA A 452 -16.17 -33.56 3.14
CA ALA A 452 -15.53 -32.49 2.39
C ALA A 452 -16.39 -31.22 2.45
N SER A 453 -16.57 -30.68 3.66
CA SER A 453 -16.89 -29.26 3.83
C SER A 453 -15.60 -28.55 4.25
N PHE A 454 -14.88 -28.04 3.25
CA PHE A 454 -13.83 -27.03 3.41
C PHE A 454 -14.35 -25.69 2.91
#